data_AF-A0AAD9PSP4-F1
#
_entry.id   AF-A0AAD9PSP4-F1
#
_cell.length_a   1.000
_cell.length_b   1.000
_cell.length_c   1.000
_cell.angle_alpha   90.00
_cell.angle_beta   90.00
_cell.angle_gamma   90.00
#
_symmetry.space_group_name_H-M   'P 1'
#
loop_
_entity.id
_entity.type
_entity.pdbx_description
1 polymer ?
#
loop_
_entity_poly.entity_id
_entity_poly.type
_entity_poly.pdbx_seq_one_letter_code
_entity_poly.pdbx_strand_id
1 'polypeptide(L)'
;MFRYGLLVLSPSCSVTKISALLKRACKDVTEVLYVDIYQPDFVRTYADSLFNILVDVYQNTAAIGQLDVRVLLPQALTIADNPRVELRQLDREPEVAFVRDFFGKNEGSPLAPVGFHEFKEWMSRRFELSDLDKKLICLTDEDPTTGNNAPNMFSSSNTEKKNDFQTYAEVVLGGTFDHLHSGHRLLLSVSALLCEKRITVGLSEGPLLQKKVLKELIEPFQKRKENLLEFLSDVKPGLEHNIVPLEDAIGPAGTEPEFQCLVVSKETEKGGHLVNDIRKNKGLGVLDIHVLDVVADEGVDKVHGKCSGKDDKISSTLERHKLLGTLLKPVRKDKGKQQPYIIGLTGGIASGKSSVCQRLKGLGAAVINCDQLGHQAYTPGQKAYQEIIKNFGKEVITENGMINRRTLGAIVFADKKMLTLLNQIVWPEILLLAKAEIAKYGEDGFNVCILDAAVLLEAGWDDVANEVWVTFVPQDEALSRILSRDGLSEEQARKRMKSQISNEERLAQANVAICTLWEPEYTQEQVVKAWKLLQARL
;
A
#
# COMPACT_ATOMS: atom_id res chain seq x y z
N MET A 1 -13.28 4.31 -19.82
CA MET A 1 -12.16 3.83 -19.01
C MET A 1 -12.52 2.43 -18.54
N PHE A 2 -11.63 1.49 -18.80
CA PHE A 2 -11.76 0.07 -18.50
C PHE A 2 -11.02 -0.24 -17.19
N ARG A 3 -11.48 -1.22 -16.41
CA ARG A 3 -10.76 -1.61 -15.19
C ARG A 3 -9.53 -2.44 -15.52
N TYR A 4 -9.70 -3.40 -16.44
CA TYR A 4 -8.69 -4.38 -16.80
C TYR A 4 -8.41 -4.33 -18.31
N GLY A 5 -7.14 -4.37 -18.69
CA GLY A 5 -6.73 -4.33 -20.10
C GLY A 5 -5.62 -5.32 -20.41
N LEU A 6 -5.49 -5.67 -21.69
CA LEU A 6 -4.43 -6.53 -22.23
C LEU A 6 -3.67 -5.78 -23.33
N LEU A 7 -2.38 -5.55 -23.16
CA LEU A 7 -1.48 -5.05 -24.19
C LEU A 7 -0.74 -6.23 -24.81
N VAL A 8 -0.94 -6.47 -26.11
CA VAL A 8 -0.21 -7.51 -26.84
C VAL A 8 0.89 -6.89 -27.67
N LEU A 9 2.13 -7.27 -27.36
CA LEU A 9 3.33 -6.83 -28.07
C LEU A 9 3.71 -7.84 -29.15
N SER A 10 4.10 -7.35 -30.32
CA SER A 10 4.70 -8.19 -31.34
C SER A 10 6.14 -8.51 -30.97
N PRO A 11 6.66 -9.68 -31.38
CA PRO A 11 8.09 -9.95 -31.28
C PRO A 11 8.98 -8.90 -31.98
N SER A 12 8.50 -8.26 -33.03
CA SER A 12 9.27 -7.23 -33.74
C SER A 12 9.20 -5.84 -33.10
N CYS A 13 8.45 -5.65 -32.00
CA CYS A 13 8.33 -4.34 -31.36
C CYS A 13 9.72 -3.87 -30.86
N SER A 14 10.03 -2.58 -30.91
CA SER A 14 11.29 -2.07 -30.34
C SER A 14 11.09 -1.75 -28.86
N VAL A 15 12.09 -2.05 -28.03
CA VAL A 15 12.06 -1.73 -26.59
C VAL A 15 11.78 -0.23 -26.36
N THR A 16 12.34 0.63 -27.22
CA THR A 16 12.12 2.09 -27.16
C THR A 16 10.66 2.52 -27.35
N LYS A 17 9.81 1.67 -27.96
CA LYS A 17 8.39 1.94 -28.18
C LYS A 17 7.50 1.47 -27.02
N ILE A 18 8.00 0.58 -26.13
CA ILE A 18 7.22 -0.02 -25.04
C ILE A 18 6.71 1.07 -24.08
N SER A 19 7.57 2.00 -23.67
CA SER A 19 7.17 3.11 -22.78
C SER A 19 6.00 3.93 -23.33
N ALA A 20 6.03 4.26 -24.62
CA ALA A 20 4.95 5.02 -25.28
C ALA A 20 3.65 4.21 -25.37
N LEU A 21 3.76 2.92 -25.69
CA LEU A 21 2.63 1.98 -25.75
C LEU A 21 1.95 1.83 -24.38
N LEU A 22 2.75 1.62 -23.33
CA LEU A 22 2.27 1.56 -21.95
C LEU A 22 1.55 2.86 -21.60
N LYS A 23 2.19 4.03 -21.80
CA LYS A 23 1.57 5.34 -21.52
C LYS A 23 0.23 5.51 -22.22
N ARG A 24 0.09 5.03 -23.46
CA ARG A 24 -1.16 5.15 -24.21
C ARG A 24 -2.25 4.20 -23.70
N ALA A 25 -1.91 2.95 -23.44
CA ALA A 25 -2.84 1.95 -22.91
C ALA A 25 -3.32 2.35 -21.49
N CYS A 26 -2.43 2.87 -20.66
CA CYS A 26 -2.75 3.31 -19.30
C CYS A 26 -3.68 4.53 -19.22
N LYS A 27 -3.92 5.27 -20.32
CA LYS A 27 -4.97 6.32 -20.34
C LYS A 27 -6.38 5.71 -20.29
N ASP A 28 -6.52 4.50 -20.78
CA ASP A 28 -7.80 3.84 -20.96
C ASP A 28 -8.07 2.76 -19.89
N VAL A 29 -7.06 2.37 -19.10
CA VAL A 29 -7.12 1.32 -18.07
C VAL A 29 -6.83 1.88 -16.67
N THR A 30 -7.60 1.47 -15.65
CA THR A 30 -7.48 2.02 -14.29
C THR A 30 -6.89 1.10 -13.22
N GLU A 31 -6.98 -0.23 -13.37
CA GLU A 31 -6.55 -1.17 -12.32
C GLU A 31 -5.40 -2.06 -12.77
N VAL A 32 -5.65 -3.00 -13.69
CA VAL A 32 -4.65 -4.00 -14.11
C VAL A 32 -4.43 -3.94 -15.61
N LEU A 33 -3.16 -3.84 -16.04
CA LEU A 33 -2.76 -3.96 -17.42
C LEU A 33 -1.84 -5.16 -17.59
N TYR A 34 -2.38 -6.20 -18.22
CA TYR A 34 -1.61 -7.36 -18.63
C TYR A 34 -0.79 -7.04 -19.86
N VAL A 35 0.46 -7.48 -19.91
CA VAL A 35 1.34 -7.37 -21.07
C VAL A 35 1.69 -8.77 -21.52
N ASP A 36 1.29 -9.14 -22.73
CA ASP A 36 1.63 -10.43 -23.33
C ASP A 36 2.42 -10.23 -24.61
N ILE A 37 3.25 -11.21 -24.95
CA ILE A 37 4.05 -11.19 -26.17
C ILE A 37 3.51 -12.28 -27.08
N TYR A 38 3.12 -11.90 -28.29
CA TYR A 38 2.63 -12.84 -29.29
C TYR A 38 3.72 -13.83 -29.71
N GLN A 39 3.32 -15.08 -30.02
CA GLN A 39 4.20 -16.22 -30.31
C GLN A 39 5.15 -16.59 -29.15
N PRO A 40 4.65 -17.38 -28.17
CA PRO A 40 5.44 -17.83 -27.02
C PRO A 40 6.69 -18.64 -27.38
N ASP A 41 6.69 -19.37 -28.49
CA ASP A 41 7.84 -20.19 -28.92
C ASP A 41 9.03 -19.31 -29.34
N PHE A 42 8.75 -18.15 -29.93
CA PHE A 42 9.76 -17.16 -30.23
C PHE A 42 10.33 -16.57 -28.93
N VAL A 43 9.45 -16.24 -27.98
CA VAL A 43 9.83 -15.75 -26.65
C VAL A 43 10.76 -16.73 -25.90
N ARG A 44 10.49 -18.05 -25.99
CA ARG A 44 11.35 -19.10 -25.39
C ARG A 44 12.76 -19.12 -25.96
N THR A 45 12.92 -18.78 -27.24
CA THR A 45 14.22 -18.77 -27.93
C THR A 45 15.11 -17.60 -27.47
N TYR A 46 14.53 -16.58 -26.84
CA TYR A 46 15.23 -15.35 -26.47
C TYR A 46 14.92 -14.92 -25.02
N ALA A 47 15.14 -15.81 -24.05
CA ALA A 47 14.92 -15.53 -22.63
C ALA A 47 15.71 -14.29 -22.11
N ASP A 48 16.92 -14.03 -22.63
CA ASP A 48 17.68 -12.80 -22.33
C ASP A 48 16.91 -11.54 -22.76
N SER A 49 16.17 -11.61 -23.86
CA SER A 49 15.35 -10.50 -24.35
C SER A 49 14.12 -10.30 -23.45
N LEU A 50 13.52 -11.38 -22.92
CA LEU A 50 12.47 -11.29 -21.91
C LEU A 50 12.91 -10.57 -20.65
N PHE A 51 14.11 -10.90 -20.13
CA PHE A 51 14.65 -10.23 -18.96
C PHE A 51 14.74 -8.72 -19.19
N ASN A 52 15.30 -8.30 -20.32
CA ASN A 52 15.40 -6.88 -20.67
C ASN A 52 14.04 -6.20 -20.81
N ILE A 53 13.04 -6.91 -21.34
CA ILE A 53 11.65 -6.40 -21.43
C ILE A 53 11.05 -6.21 -20.03
N LEU A 54 11.26 -7.14 -19.10
CA LEU A 54 10.78 -6.99 -17.72
C LEU A 54 11.39 -5.74 -17.08
N VAL A 55 12.70 -5.55 -17.22
CA VAL A 55 13.41 -4.38 -16.69
C VAL A 55 12.83 -3.10 -17.30
N ASP A 56 12.70 -3.03 -18.63
CA ASP A 56 12.19 -1.83 -19.31
C ASP A 56 10.73 -1.53 -18.93
N VAL A 57 9.83 -2.53 -18.96
CA VAL A 57 8.42 -2.35 -18.58
C VAL A 57 8.32 -1.84 -17.13
N TYR A 58 8.98 -2.50 -16.17
CA TYR A 58 8.81 -2.13 -14.77
C TYR A 58 9.53 -0.83 -14.38
N GLN A 59 10.62 -0.45 -15.05
CA GLN A 59 11.22 0.86 -14.89
C GLN A 59 10.34 1.98 -15.47
N ASN A 60 9.73 1.76 -16.64
CA ASN A 60 8.88 2.77 -17.27
C ASN A 60 7.50 2.92 -16.62
N THR A 61 6.96 1.86 -16.01
CA THR A 61 5.64 1.91 -15.34
C THR A 61 5.63 2.76 -14.08
N ALA A 62 6.78 2.98 -13.44
CA ALA A 62 6.90 3.90 -12.31
C ALA A 62 6.38 5.31 -12.65
N ALA A 63 6.60 5.77 -13.88
CA ALA A 63 6.17 7.07 -14.38
C ALA A 63 4.68 7.13 -14.78
N ILE A 64 3.96 6.00 -14.80
CA ILE A 64 2.63 5.88 -15.42
C ILE A 64 1.49 5.83 -14.36
N GLY A 65 1.82 5.97 -13.07
CA GLY A 65 0.83 6.07 -11.99
C GLY A 65 0.59 4.76 -11.24
N GLN A 66 -0.56 4.62 -10.58
CA GLN A 66 -0.90 3.48 -9.69
C GLN A 66 -1.34 2.20 -10.42
N LEU A 67 -1.13 2.09 -11.73
CA LEU A 67 -1.60 0.94 -12.50
C LEU A 67 -0.78 -0.33 -12.19
N ASP A 68 -1.47 -1.43 -11.96
CA ASP A 68 -0.85 -2.74 -11.76
C ASP A 68 -0.52 -3.39 -13.11
N VAL A 69 0.72 -3.23 -13.55
CA VAL A 69 1.18 -3.84 -14.81
C VAL A 69 1.74 -5.23 -14.53
N ARG A 70 1.32 -6.24 -15.29
CA ARG A 70 1.75 -7.64 -15.13
C ARG A 70 2.22 -8.19 -16.47
N VAL A 71 3.52 -8.48 -16.59
CA VAL A 71 4.07 -9.13 -17.80
C VAL A 71 3.88 -10.64 -17.69
N LEU A 72 3.19 -11.23 -18.66
CA LEU A 72 2.87 -12.66 -18.68
C LEU A 72 4.08 -13.47 -19.19
N LEU A 73 4.55 -14.41 -18.38
CA LEU A 73 5.71 -15.25 -18.68
C LEU A 73 5.28 -16.65 -19.13
N PRO A 74 5.95 -17.28 -20.12
CA PRO A 74 5.60 -18.63 -20.58
C PRO A 74 5.69 -19.65 -19.44
N GLN A 75 4.78 -20.64 -19.43
CA GLN A 75 4.74 -21.72 -18.42
C GLN A 75 6.07 -22.48 -18.34
N ALA A 76 6.66 -22.77 -19.49
CA ALA A 76 7.96 -23.41 -19.60
C ALA A 76 8.84 -22.64 -20.59
N LEU A 77 10.13 -22.48 -20.25
CA LEU A 77 11.13 -21.95 -21.18
C LEU A 77 11.64 -23.04 -22.16
N THR A 78 11.43 -24.31 -21.83
CA THR A 78 11.76 -25.45 -22.70
C THR A 78 10.64 -25.68 -23.73
N ILE A 79 11.01 -25.89 -25.00
CA ILE A 79 10.07 -26.22 -26.07
C ILE A 79 9.74 -27.71 -25.94
N ALA A 80 8.50 -28.06 -25.60
CA ALA A 80 8.03 -29.45 -25.67
C ALA A 80 7.66 -29.80 -27.12
N ASP A 81 7.81 -31.06 -27.51
CA ASP A 81 7.54 -31.57 -28.88
C ASP A 81 6.10 -31.35 -29.40
N ASN A 82 5.21 -30.79 -28.59
CA ASN A 82 3.82 -30.50 -28.95
C ASN A 82 3.39 -29.15 -28.35
N PRO A 83 3.37 -28.05 -29.15
CA PRO A 83 3.01 -26.72 -28.67
C PRO A 83 1.49 -26.66 -28.49
N ARG A 84 0.98 -27.14 -27.35
CA ARG A 84 -0.38 -26.78 -26.93
C ARG A 84 -0.40 -25.29 -26.66
N VAL A 85 -1.36 -24.58 -27.24
CA VAL A 85 -1.62 -23.18 -26.91
C VAL A 85 -1.79 -23.11 -25.40
N GLU A 86 -0.89 -22.37 -24.76
CA GLU A 86 -0.87 -22.21 -23.33
C GLU A 86 -2.06 -21.32 -22.93
N LEU A 87 -3.11 -21.95 -22.40
CA LEU A 87 -4.29 -21.27 -21.88
C LEU A 87 -3.90 -20.37 -20.70
N ARG A 88 -4.41 -19.14 -20.71
CA ARG A 88 -4.21 -18.10 -19.70
C ARG A 88 -5.54 -17.77 -19.05
N GLN A 89 -5.75 -18.35 -17.87
CA GLN A 89 -6.81 -17.92 -16.96
C GLN A 89 -6.23 -16.83 -16.06
N LEU A 90 -6.63 -15.59 -16.31
CA LEU A 90 -6.22 -14.43 -15.52
C LEU A 90 -7.22 -14.21 -14.38
N ASP A 91 -6.75 -13.82 -13.20
CA ASP A 91 -7.62 -13.52 -12.05
C ASP A 91 -8.60 -12.38 -12.37
N ARG A 92 -8.16 -11.41 -13.18
CA ARG A 92 -8.98 -10.32 -13.72
C ARG A 92 -9.12 -10.47 -15.23
N GLU A 93 -10.33 -10.74 -15.70
CA GLU A 93 -10.61 -10.82 -17.14
C GLU A 93 -10.43 -9.44 -17.80
N PRO A 94 -9.58 -9.31 -18.84
CA PRO A 94 -9.42 -8.06 -19.58
C PRO A 94 -10.73 -7.60 -20.22
N GLU A 95 -11.05 -6.32 -20.07
CA GLU A 95 -12.23 -5.70 -20.69
C GLU A 95 -11.92 -5.15 -22.10
N VAL A 96 -10.64 -4.93 -22.40
CA VAL A 96 -10.13 -4.30 -23.63
C VAL A 96 -8.77 -4.89 -24.01
N ALA A 97 -8.47 -4.98 -25.30
CA ALA A 97 -7.13 -5.33 -25.78
C ALA A 97 -6.52 -4.24 -26.66
N PHE A 98 -5.23 -3.95 -26.45
CA PHE A 98 -4.44 -2.99 -27.19
C PHE A 98 -3.40 -3.71 -28.05
N VAL A 99 -3.30 -3.29 -29.30
CA VAL A 99 -2.43 -3.90 -30.31
C VAL A 99 -1.84 -2.78 -31.17
N ARG A 100 -0.59 -2.89 -31.63
CA ARG A 100 0.01 -1.88 -32.53
C ARG A 100 0.62 -2.49 -33.78
N ASP A 101 1.56 -3.41 -33.60
CA ASP A 101 2.60 -3.69 -34.61
C ASP A 101 2.35 -4.96 -35.45
N PHE A 102 1.13 -5.51 -35.45
CA PHE A 102 0.85 -6.83 -36.05
C PHE A 102 0.48 -6.80 -37.54
N PHE A 103 -0.14 -5.72 -38.01
CA PHE A 103 -0.93 -5.75 -39.24
C PHE A 103 -0.32 -4.96 -40.41
N GLY A 104 0.94 -4.51 -40.28
CA GLY A 104 1.67 -3.77 -41.30
C GLY A 104 2.90 -4.52 -41.85
N LYS A 105 3.30 -4.22 -43.09
CA LYS A 105 4.57 -4.72 -43.68
C LYS A 105 5.75 -4.05 -42.97
N ASN A 106 6.35 -4.70 -41.98
CA ASN A 106 7.61 -4.23 -41.42
C ASN A 106 8.77 -4.67 -42.34
N GLU A 107 9.27 -3.75 -43.17
CA GLU A 107 10.54 -3.93 -43.88
C GLU A 107 11.65 -4.19 -42.86
N GLY A 108 12.24 -5.38 -42.87
CA GLY A 108 13.36 -5.76 -42.00
C GLY A 108 13.05 -6.69 -40.83
N SER A 109 11.79 -7.15 -40.64
CA SER A 109 11.50 -8.21 -39.66
C SER A 109 11.68 -9.61 -40.27
N PRO A 110 12.34 -10.57 -39.57
CA PRO A 110 12.43 -11.96 -40.04
C PRO A 110 11.10 -12.73 -39.93
N LEU A 111 10.06 -12.14 -39.33
CA LEU A 111 8.75 -12.75 -39.15
C LEU A 111 7.75 -12.19 -40.19
N ALA A 112 6.98 -13.08 -40.82
CA ALA A 112 5.91 -12.69 -41.74
C ALA A 112 4.83 -11.88 -41.00
N PRO A 113 4.19 -10.88 -41.64
CA PRO A 113 3.08 -10.15 -41.02
C PRO A 113 1.95 -11.12 -40.69
N VAL A 114 1.50 -11.09 -39.43
CA VAL A 114 0.44 -11.94 -38.92
C VAL A 114 -0.90 -11.40 -39.42
N GLY A 115 -1.74 -12.27 -39.99
CA GLY A 115 -3.07 -11.85 -40.41
C GLY A 115 -3.94 -11.43 -39.22
N PHE A 116 -4.78 -10.40 -39.38
CA PHE A 116 -5.74 -9.98 -38.34
C PHE A 116 -6.61 -11.13 -37.83
N HIS A 117 -6.99 -12.03 -38.73
CA HIS A 117 -7.76 -13.22 -38.38
C HIS A 117 -6.95 -14.22 -37.53
N GLU A 118 -5.70 -14.52 -37.89
CA GLU A 118 -4.83 -15.43 -37.15
C GLU A 118 -4.54 -14.92 -35.74
N PHE A 119 -4.34 -13.60 -35.60
CA PHE A 119 -4.15 -12.96 -34.31
C PHE A 119 -5.40 -13.09 -33.41
N LYS A 120 -6.60 -12.89 -33.98
CA LYS A 120 -7.87 -13.08 -33.25
C LYS A 120 -8.09 -14.51 -32.81
N GLU A 121 -7.78 -15.48 -33.67
CA GLU A 121 -7.85 -16.90 -33.30
C GLU A 121 -6.88 -17.22 -32.16
N TRP A 122 -5.65 -16.73 -32.23
CA TRP A 122 -4.65 -16.92 -31.18
C TRP A 122 -5.13 -16.33 -29.85
N MET A 123 -5.63 -15.11 -29.86
CA MET A 123 -6.13 -14.44 -28.65
C MET A 123 -7.32 -15.18 -28.04
N SER A 124 -8.28 -15.56 -28.87
CA SER A 124 -9.47 -16.32 -28.43
C SER A 124 -9.08 -17.67 -27.81
N ARG A 125 -8.12 -18.38 -28.40
CA ARG A 125 -7.63 -19.66 -27.87
C ARG A 125 -6.78 -19.49 -26.62
N ARG A 126 -6.03 -18.39 -26.48
CA ARG A 126 -5.11 -18.17 -25.37
C ARG A 126 -5.83 -17.69 -24.12
N PHE A 127 -6.84 -16.84 -24.25
CA PHE A 127 -7.52 -16.23 -23.10
C PHE A 127 -8.97 -16.66 -22.92
N GLU A 128 -9.54 -17.48 -23.82
CA GLU A 128 -10.96 -17.89 -23.82
C GLU A 128 -11.96 -16.71 -23.83
N LEU A 129 -11.52 -15.56 -24.32
CA LEU A 129 -12.32 -14.32 -24.31
C LEU A 129 -13.28 -14.30 -25.51
N SER A 130 -14.57 -14.50 -25.24
CA SER A 130 -15.61 -14.64 -26.27
C SER A 130 -16.06 -13.34 -26.96
N ASP A 131 -15.62 -12.16 -26.47
CA ASP A 131 -16.07 -10.85 -27.00
C ASP A 131 -14.96 -9.77 -27.09
N LEU A 132 -13.68 -10.13 -26.89
CA LEU A 132 -12.56 -9.17 -26.98
C LEU A 132 -12.37 -8.60 -28.39
N ASP A 133 -12.78 -9.37 -29.39
CA ASP A 133 -12.74 -9.03 -30.81
C ASP A 133 -13.47 -7.74 -31.20
N LYS A 134 -14.45 -7.31 -30.39
CA LYS A 134 -15.21 -6.06 -30.57
C LYS A 134 -14.60 -4.88 -29.80
N LYS A 135 -13.62 -5.15 -28.93
CA LYS A 135 -12.99 -4.20 -28.00
C LYS A 135 -11.47 -4.15 -28.21
N LEU A 136 -11.03 -4.45 -29.44
CA LEU A 136 -9.65 -4.34 -29.85
C LEU A 136 -9.34 -2.89 -30.26
N ILE A 137 -8.36 -2.28 -29.61
CA ILE A 137 -7.90 -0.93 -29.89
C ILE A 137 -6.53 -1.02 -30.57
N CYS A 138 -6.48 -0.65 -31.85
CA CYS A 138 -5.21 -0.47 -32.56
C CYS A 138 -4.59 0.87 -32.13
N LEU A 139 -3.46 0.83 -31.43
CA LEU A 139 -2.71 2.01 -31.05
C LEU A 139 -2.01 2.58 -32.28
N THR A 140 -2.27 3.84 -32.63
CA THR A 140 -1.61 4.56 -33.72
C THR A 140 -0.47 5.43 -33.21
N ASP A 141 0.53 5.65 -34.06
CA ASP A 141 1.67 6.53 -33.77
C ASP A 141 1.19 7.99 -33.66
N GLU A 142 1.14 8.54 -32.44
CA GLU A 142 0.93 9.97 -32.22
C GLU A 142 2.20 10.72 -31.79
N ASP A 143 3.40 10.12 -31.87
CA ASP A 143 4.66 10.84 -31.63
C ASP A 143 5.70 10.61 -32.76
N PRO A 144 6.03 11.65 -33.55
CA PRO A 144 6.97 11.55 -34.67
C PRO A 144 8.47 11.62 -34.28
N THR A 145 8.84 11.51 -33.00
CA THR A 145 10.19 11.88 -32.53
C THR A 145 11.14 10.73 -32.18
N THR A 146 10.79 9.45 -32.36
CA THR A 146 11.72 8.34 -32.12
C THR A 146 12.23 7.73 -33.44
N GLY A 147 13.48 8.04 -33.78
CA GLY A 147 14.13 7.54 -35.00
C GLY A 147 14.20 6.01 -35.07
N ASN A 148 13.97 5.47 -36.26
CA ASN A 148 13.91 4.03 -36.62
C ASN A 148 15.23 3.23 -36.43
N ASN A 149 16.23 3.74 -35.70
CA ASN A 149 17.54 3.10 -35.56
C ASN A 149 17.75 2.37 -34.21
N ALA A 150 16.69 2.14 -33.43
CA ALA A 150 16.78 1.35 -32.20
C ALA A 150 16.70 -0.16 -32.49
N PRO A 151 17.43 -1.02 -31.77
CA PRO A 151 17.33 -2.46 -31.95
C PRO A 151 15.88 -2.94 -31.70
N ASN A 152 15.42 -3.89 -32.53
CA ASN A 152 14.17 -4.61 -32.29
C ASN A 152 14.26 -5.38 -30.95
N MET A 153 13.13 -5.63 -30.27
CA MET A 153 13.09 -6.41 -29.00
C MET A 153 13.87 -7.71 -29.10
N PHE A 154 13.97 -8.26 -30.32
CA PHE A 154 14.73 -9.45 -30.63
C PHE A 154 15.52 -9.20 -31.93
N SER A 155 16.69 -8.56 -31.81
CA SER A 155 17.60 -8.32 -32.95
C SER A 155 18.57 -9.49 -33.15
N SER A 156 18.70 -9.96 -34.39
CA SER A 156 19.53 -11.09 -34.83
C SER A 156 21.04 -10.79 -34.95
N SER A 157 21.59 -9.87 -34.15
CA SER A 157 23.01 -9.51 -34.26
C SER A 157 23.98 -10.46 -33.56
N ASN A 158 23.50 -11.54 -32.93
CA ASN A 158 24.34 -12.63 -32.42
C ASN A 158 23.77 -13.98 -32.86
N THR A 159 24.03 -14.35 -34.12
CA THR A 159 23.78 -15.71 -34.64
C THR A 159 24.69 -16.78 -34.05
N GLU A 160 25.53 -16.46 -33.07
CA GLU A 160 26.42 -17.41 -32.41
C GLU A 160 26.50 -17.13 -30.91
N LYS A 161 25.43 -17.49 -30.17
CA LYS A 161 25.50 -18.02 -28.79
C LYS A 161 24.09 -18.43 -28.37
N LYS A 162 23.81 -19.74 -28.41
CA LYS A 162 22.91 -20.36 -27.43
C LYS A 162 23.52 -20.07 -26.06
N ASN A 163 23.18 -18.94 -25.45
CA ASN A 163 23.33 -18.83 -24.01
C ASN A 163 22.15 -19.61 -23.44
N ASP A 164 22.43 -20.77 -22.84
CA ASP A 164 21.47 -21.43 -21.97
C ASP A 164 21.15 -20.45 -20.84
N PHE A 165 20.01 -19.78 -20.92
CA PHE A 165 19.51 -18.94 -19.85
C PHE A 165 19.36 -19.82 -18.61
N GLN A 166 20.19 -19.57 -17.59
CA GLN A 166 20.24 -20.44 -16.42
C GLN A 166 18.92 -20.35 -15.65
N THR A 167 18.27 -21.50 -15.52
CA THR A 167 17.05 -21.69 -14.73
C THR A 167 17.33 -22.59 -13.53
N TYR A 168 16.43 -22.57 -12.56
CA TYR A 168 16.50 -23.35 -11.33
C TYR A 168 15.14 -23.96 -11.02
N ALA A 169 15.12 -25.19 -10.53
CA ALA A 169 13.89 -25.83 -10.08
C ALA A 169 13.29 -25.06 -8.88
N GLU A 170 14.14 -24.60 -7.97
CA GLU A 170 13.77 -23.98 -6.71
C GLU A 170 14.44 -22.60 -6.56
N VAL A 171 13.63 -21.55 -6.60
CA VAL A 171 14.07 -20.15 -6.44
C VAL A 171 13.46 -19.57 -5.17
N VAL A 172 14.28 -18.89 -4.36
CA VAL A 172 13.85 -18.20 -3.16
C VAL A 172 14.11 -16.70 -3.27
N LEU A 173 13.20 -15.91 -2.72
CA LEU A 173 13.38 -14.47 -2.51
C LEU A 173 12.72 -14.04 -1.21
N GLY A 174 13.14 -12.90 -0.66
CA GLY A 174 12.62 -12.37 0.60
C GLY A 174 12.40 -10.87 0.54
N GLY A 175 11.39 -10.38 1.23
CA GLY A 175 11.05 -8.97 1.24
C GLY A 175 9.83 -8.65 2.09
N THR A 176 9.57 -7.36 2.25
CA THR A 176 8.36 -6.90 2.95
C THR A 176 7.13 -7.04 2.06
N PHE A 177 7.27 -6.85 0.74
CA PHE A 177 6.20 -6.94 -0.26
C PHE A 177 4.92 -6.19 0.15
N ASP A 178 5.10 -5.04 0.79
CA ASP A 178 4.02 -4.14 1.18
C ASP A 178 3.66 -3.24 0.01
N HIS A 179 2.36 -3.12 -0.28
CA HIS A 179 1.82 -2.33 -1.39
C HIS A 179 2.63 -2.54 -2.68
N LEU A 180 2.47 -3.72 -3.32
CA LEU A 180 3.26 -4.12 -4.49
C LEU A 180 3.42 -2.96 -5.50
N HIS A 181 4.65 -2.49 -5.64
CA HIS A 181 5.06 -1.45 -6.59
C HIS A 181 5.96 -2.07 -7.68
N SER A 182 6.31 -1.29 -8.71
CA SER A 182 7.04 -1.81 -9.89
C SER A 182 8.33 -2.54 -9.54
N GLY A 183 9.10 -2.06 -8.55
CA GLY A 183 10.28 -2.75 -8.04
C GLY A 183 10.01 -4.16 -7.49
N HIS A 184 8.93 -4.36 -6.73
CA HIS A 184 8.54 -5.70 -6.28
C HIS A 184 8.12 -6.57 -7.46
N ARG A 185 7.36 -6.02 -8.41
CA ARG A 185 6.91 -6.74 -9.60
C ARG A 185 8.08 -7.20 -10.46
N LEU A 186 9.09 -6.36 -10.65
CA LEU A 186 10.32 -6.72 -11.35
C LEU A 186 11.04 -7.87 -10.63
N LEU A 187 11.24 -7.75 -9.31
CA LEU A 187 11.89 -8.79 -8.51
C LEU A 187 11.14 -10.13 -8.62
N LEU A 188 9.82 -10.12 -8.44
CA LEU A 188 8.96 -11.30 -8.52
C LEU A 188 8.92 -11.90 -9.94
N SER A 189 8.76 -11.06 -10.97
CA SER A 189 8.73 -11.53 -12.36
C SER A 189 10.06 -12.13 -12.79
N VAL A 190 11.19 -11.54 -12.41
CA VAL A 190 12.50 -12.14 -12.71
C VAL A 190 12.70 -13.43 -11.92
N SER A 191 12.32 -13.49 -10.64
CA SER A 191 12.36 -14.75 -9.89
C SER A 191 11.49 -15.83 -10.53
N ALA A 192 10.29 -15.49 -11.02
CA ALA A 192 9.42 -16.41 -11.74
C ALA A 192 10.01 -16.83 -13.11
N LEU A 193 10.73 -15.94 -13.79
CA LEU A 193 11.43 -16.26 -15.04
C LEU A 193 12.54 -17.30 -14.81
N LEU A 194 13.32 -17.13 -13.73
CA LEU A 194 14.41 -18.03 -13.34
C LEU A 194 13.91 -19.37 -12.77
N CYS A 195 12.66 -19.46 -12.33
CA CYS A 195 12.13 -20.61 -11.62
C CYS A 195 11.33 -21.57 -12.50
N GLU A 196 11.61 -22.87 -12.44
CA GLU A 196 10.92 -23.90 -13.23
C GLU A 196 9.79 -24.60 -12.48
N LYS A 197 9.95 -24.82 -11.17
CA LYS A 197 9.04 -25.67 -10.40
C LYS A 197 8.38 -24.94 -9.25
N ARG A 198 9.15 -24.43 -8.28
CA ARG A 198 8.60 -23.83 -7.06
C ARG A 198 9.34 -22.58 -6.64
N ILE A 199 8.57 -21.50 -6.45
CA ILE A 199 9.06 -20.23 -5.92
C ILE A 199 8.69 -20.11 -4.45
N THR A 200 9.69 -19.84 -3.62
CA THR A 200 9.49 -19.56 -2.19
C THR A 200 9.68 -18.08 -1.90
N VAL A 201 8.65 -17.42 -1.38
CA VAL A 201 8.67 -16.01 -1.00
C VAL A 201 8.65 -15.87 0.52
N GLY A 202 9.75 -15.41 1.09
CA GLY A 202 9.85 -15.01 2.50
C GLY A 202 9.23 -13.64 2.73
N LEU A 203 8.08 -13.59 3.38
CA LEU A 203 7.31 -12.37 3.62
C LEU A 203 7.57 -11.83 5.03
N SER A 204 8.17 -10.64 5.13
CA SER A 204 8.59 -10.06 6.42
C SER A 204 7.46 -9.96 7.44
N GLU A 205 7.74 -10.35 8.68
CA GLU A 205 6.87 -10.30 9.86
C GLU A 205 7.64 -9.87 11.11
N GLY A 206 6.90 -9.56 12.18
CA GLY A 206 7.45 -9.41 13.52
C GLY A 206 8.62 -8.38 13.61
N PRO A 207 9.82 -8.78 14.08
CA PRO A 207 10.96 -7.88 14.26
C PRO A 207 11.38 -7.11 13.00
N LEU A 208 11.22 -7.71 11.81
CA LEU A 208 11.64 -7.09 10.55
C LEU A 208 10.80 -5.86 10.16
N LEU A 209 9.59 -5.73 10.71
CA LEU A 209 8.70 -4.60 10.42
C LEU A 209 8.89 -3.43 11.40
N GLN A 210 9.52 -3.65 12.56
CA GLN A 210 9.53 -2.69 13.67
C GLN A 210 10.24 -1.37 13.37
N LYS A 211 11.25 -1.39 12.50
CA LYS A 211 12.06 -0.22 12.11
C LYS A 211 11.57 0.44 10.83
N LYS A 212 10.50 -0.06 10.20
CA LYS A 212 9.99 0.51 8.95
C LYS A 212 9.26 1.82 9.24
N VAL A 213 9.59 2.88 8.51
CA VAL A 213 8.89 4.17 8.56
C VAL A 213 7.43 3.96 8.20
N LEU A 214 6.46 4.45 8.98
CA LEU A 214 5.01 4.17 8.79
C LEU A 214 4.66 2.67 8.85
N LYS A 215 5.28 1.90 9.76
CA LYS A 215 4.97 0.47 9.91
C LYS A 215 3.50 0.20 10.20
N GLU A 216 2.81 1.16 10.80
CA GLU A 216 1.40 1.07 11.14
C GLU A 216 0.47 1.08 9.92
N LEU A 217 1.00 1.46 8.74
CA LEU A 217 0.31 1.39 7.45
C LEU A 217 0.74 0.19 6.60
N ILE A 218 1.54 -0.74 7.14
CA ILE A 218 1.88 -1.96 6.41
C ILE A 218 0.65 -2.86 6.33
N GLU A 219 0.39 -3.41 5.15
CA GLU A 219 -0.70 -4.37 4.94
C GLU A 219 -0.53 -5.61 5.84
N PRO A 220 -1.62 -6.15 6.42
CA PRO A 220 -1.55 -7.40 7.19
C PRO A 220 -0.91 -8.54 6.37
N PHE A 221 -0.23 -9.47 7.05
CA PHE A 221 0.42 -10.63 6.42
C PHE A 221 -0.46 -11.31 5.36
N GLN A 222 -1.71 -11.61 5.74
CA GLN A 222 -2.65 -12.33 4.90
C GLN A 222 -2.98 -11.55 3.62
N LYS A 223 -3.13 -10.23 3.71
CA LYS A 223 -3.40 -9.37 2.55
C LYS A 223 -2.20 -9.32 1.59
N ARG A 224 -0.99 -9.15 2.12
CA ARG A 224 0.24 -9.20 1.31
C ARG A 224 0.44 -10.56 0.65
N LYS A 225 0.16 -11.65 1.38
CA LYS A 225 0.20 -13.02 0.86
C LYS A 225 -0.79 -13.22 -0.29
N GLU A 226 -2.03 -12.76 -0.15
CA GLU A 226 -3.04 -12.80 -1.22
C GLU A 226 -2.59 -12.00 -2.45
N ASN A 227 -2.11 -10.78 -2.27
CA ASN A 227 -1.60 -9.93 -3.35
C ASN A 227 -0.44 -10.61 -4.10
N LEU A 228 0.46 -11.30 -3.39
CA LEU A 228 1.57 -12.07 -3.98
C LEU A 228 1.08 -13.29 -4.77
N LEU A 229 0.12 -14.06 -4.22
CA LEU A 229 -0.45 -15.23 -4.90
C LEU A 229 -1.18 -14.82 -6.17
N GLU A 230 -1.99 -13.76 -6.11
CA GLU A 230 -2.69 -13.21 -7.27
C GLU A 230 -1.69 -12.82 -8.37
N PHE A 231 -0.64 -12.06 -8.00
CA PHE A 231 0.38 -11.61 -8.94
C PHE A 231 1.15 -12.78 -9.58
N LEU A 232 1.64 -13.72 -8.78
CA LEU A 232 2.44 -14.85 -9.29
C LEU A 232 1.61 -15.80 -10.16
N SER A 233 0.34 -16.02 -9.81
CA SER A 233 -0.57 -16.88 -10.57
C SER A 233 -0.85 -16.31 -11.96
N ASP A 234 -1.04 -15.00 -12.06
CA ASP A 234 -1.20 -14.34 -13.35
C ASP A 234 0.10 -14.37 -14.17
N VAL A 235 1.23 -14.01 -13.55
CA VAL A 235 2.53 -13.91 -14.24
C VAL A 235 3.00 -15.26 -14.76
N LYS A 236 2.93 -16.34 -13.95
CA LYS A 236 3.39 -17.69 -14.33
C LYS A 236 2.54 -18.78 -13.66
N PRO A 237 1.39 -19.17 -14.26
CA PRO A 237 0.41 -20.06 -13.62
C PRO A 237 0.89 -21.49 -13.38
N GLY A 238 1.97 -21.93 -14.04
CA GLY A 238 2.52 -23.28 -13.88
C GLY A 238 3.46 -23.46 -12.67
N LEU A 239 3.65 -22.40 -11.88
CA LEU A 239 4.64 -22.36 -10.80
C LEU A 239 4.00 -22.72 -9.45
N GLU A 240 4.65 -23.60 -8.67
CA GLU A 240 4.23 -23.86 -7.29
C GLU A 240 4.62 -22.68 -6.40
N HIS A 241 3.68 -22.15 -5.63
CA HIS A 241 3.91 -20.99 -4.77
C HIS A 241 4.02 -21.41 -3.30
N ASN A 242 5.12 -21.03 -2.65
CA ASN A 242 5.30 -21.21 -1.22
C ASN A 242 5.58 -19.86 -0.54
N ILE A 243 4.58 -19.28 0.13
CA ILE A 243 4.72 -17.99 0.83
C ILE A 243 4.75 -18.22 2.34
N VAL A 244 5.89 -17.87 2.94
CA VAL A 244 6.23 -18.18 4.33
C VAL A 244 6.55 -16.90 5.12
N PRO A 245 6.19 -16.82 6.42
CA PRO A 245 6.58 -15.70 7.25
C PRO A 245 8.10 -15.65 7.45
N LEU A 246 8.64 -14.45 7.49
CA LEU A 246 10.07 -14.19 7.66
C LEU A 246 10.28 -13.25 8.85
N GLU A 247 10.80 -13.78 9.97
CA GLU A 247 11.01 -13.03 11.21
C GLU A 247 12.47 -12.55 11.39
N ASP A 248 13.39 -13.08 10.59
CA ASP A 248 14.81 -12.75 10.58
C ASP A 248 15.36 -12.67 9.14
N ALA A 249 16.56 -12.11 8.96
CA ALA A 249 17.12 -11.85 7.62
C ALA A 249 17.54 -13.11 6.85
N ILE A 250 17.63 -14.27 7.51
CA ILE A 250 18.15 -15.52 6.95
C ILE A 250 16.98 -16.41 6.50
N GLY A 251 16.03 -16.61 7.42
CA GLY A 251 14.84 -17.42 7.18
C GLY A 251 15.14 -18.82 6.63
N PRO A 252 14.20 -19.42 5.87
CA PRO A 252 14.37 -20.76 5.33
C PRO A 252 15.50 -20.87 4.31
N ALA A 253 15.91 -19.74 3.69
CA ALA A 253 17.02 -19.73 2.74
C ALA A 253 18.34 -20.21 3.37
N GLY A 254 18.53 -20.04 4.68
CA GLY A 254 19.71 -20.53 5.40
C GLY A 254 19.58 -21.92 6.04
N THR A 255 18.47 -22.63 5.83
CA THR A 255 18.21 -23.96 6.43
C THR A 255 17.79 -25.02 5.43
N GLU A 256 17.05 -24.67 4.38
CA GLU A 256 16.51 -25.65 3.44
C GLU A 256 17.55 -26.06 2.38
N PRO A 257 17.84 -27.36 2.20
CA PRO A 257 18.85 -27.84 1.28
C PRO A 257 18.44 -27.75 -0.20
N GLU A 258 17.14 -27.75 -0.48
CA GLU A 258 16.57 -27.79 -1.84
C GLU A 258 16.69 -26.49 -2.64
N PHE A 259 16.86 -25.34 -1.99
CA PHE A 259 17.01 -24.08 -2.69
C PHE A 259 18.30 -24.00 -3.49
N GLN A 260 18.21 -23.44 -4.70
CA GLN A 260 19.33 -23.37 -5.65
C GLN A 260 19.73 -21.93 -5.96
N CYS A 261 18.75 -21.02 -6.04
CA CYS A 261 18.97 -19.62 -6.35
C CYS A 261 18.26 -18.70 -5.34
N LEU A 262 18.95 -17.65 -4.90
CA LEU A 262 18.42 -16.57 -4.08
C LEU A 262 18.42 -15.28 -4.90
N VAL A 263 17.24 -14.74 -5.17
CA VAL A 263 17.11 -13.46 -5.88
C VAL A 263 16.99 -12.33 -4.87
N VAL A 264 17.84 -11.30 -5.03
CA VAL A 264 17.92 -10.14 -4.14
C VAL A 264 17.98 -8.86 -4.94
N SER A 265 17.55 -7.76 -4.31
CA SER A 265 17.88 -6.43 -4.81
C SER A 265 19.34 -6.09 -4.50
N LYS A 266 19.92 -5.13 -5.22
CA LYS A 266 21.23 -4.55 -4.92
C LYS A 266 21.36 -4.07 -3.48
N GLU A 267 20.27 -3.58 -2.88
CA GLU A 267 20.24 -3.12 -1.49
C GLU A 267 20.40 -4.27 -0.48
N THR A 268 19.89 -5.45 -0.82
CA THR A 268 19.86 -6.63 0.04
C THR A 268 20.90 -7.69 -0.34
N GLU A 269 21.80 -7.39 -1.28
CA GLU A 269 22.90 -8.26 -1.74
C GLU A 269 23.75 -8.78 -0.57
N LYS A 270 24.12 -7.90 0.36
CA LYS A 270 24.88 -8.28 1.58
C LYS A 270 24.15 -9.33 2.42
N GLY A 271 22.82 -9.27 2.46
CA GLY A 271 22.00 -10.26 3.14
C GLY A 271 22.06 -11.63 2.45
N GLY A 272 22.09 -11.65 1.10
CA GLY A 272 22.27 -12.87 0.33
C GLY A 272 23.61 -13.55 0.60
N HIS A 273 24.70 -12.79 0.68
CA HIS A 273 26.01 -13.35 1.05
C HIS A 273 26.02 -13.91 2.47
N LEU A 274 25.39 -13.22 3.42
CA LEU A 274 25.24 -13.71 4.79
C LEU A 274 24.48 -15.04 4.87
N VAL A 275 23.44 -15.22 4.04
CA VAL A 275 22.73 -16.50 3.93
C VAL A 275 23.70 -17.60 3.48
N ASN A 276 24.53 -17.35 2.46
CA ASN A 276 25.51 -18.32 1.99
C ASN A 276 26.59 -18.66 3.02
N ASP A 277 27.06 -17.69 3.81
CA ASP A 277 27.99 -17.95 4.91
C ASP A 277 27.38 -18.91 5.95
N ILE A 278 26.10 -18.69 6.31
CA ILE A 278 25.38 -19.56 7.24
C ILE A 278 25.15 -20.95 6.65
N ARG A 279 24.78 -21.04 5.37
CA ARG A 279 24.62 -22.32 4.66
C ARG A 279 25.92 -23.12 4.69
N LYS A 280 27.04 -22.47 4.37
CA LYS A 280 28.38 -23.09 4.41
C LYS A 280 28.73 -23.61 5.80
N ASN A 281 28.47 -22.81 6.84
CA ASN A 281 28.70 -23.22 8.23
C ASN A 281 27.82 -24.40 8.68
N LYS A 282 26.67 -24.60 8.04
CA LYS A 282 25.76 -25.75 8.27
C LYS A 282 26.00 -26.92 7.32
N GLY A 283 27.01 -26.87 6.45
CA GLY A 283 27.28 -27.92 5.47
C GLY A 283 26.28 -28.00 4.31
N LEU A 284 25.52 -26.93 4.07
CA LEU A 284 24.59 -26.81 2.93
C LEU A 284 25.30 -26.24 1.69
N GLY A 285 24.83 -26.61 0.50
CA GLY A 285 25.31 -26.03 -0.76
C GLY A 285 24.98 -24.54 -0.85
N VAL A 286 25.91 -23.73 -1.34
CA VAL A 286 25.68 -22.28 -1.53
C VAL A 286 24.62 -22.02 -2.59
N LEU A 287 23.82 -20.98 -2.41
CA LEU A 287 22.84 -20.51 -3.37
C LEU A 287 23.54 -19.65 -4.43
N ASP A 288 23.09 -19.75 -5.66
CA ASP A 288 23.42 -18.75 -6.68
C ASP A 288 22.68 -17.45 -6.37
N ILE A 289 23.41 -16.35 -6.21
CA ILE A 289 22.83 -15.06 -5.81
C ILE A 289 22.61 -14.23 -7.07
N HIS A 290 21.34 -14.03 -7.43
CA HIS A 290 20.96 -13.19 -8.56
C HIS A 290 20.58 -11.79 -8.05
N VAL A 291 21.41 -10.79 -8.37
CA VAL A 291 21.25 -9.41 -7.88
C VAL A 291 20.57 -8.54 -8.95
N LEU A 292 19.47 -7.88 -8.57
CA LEU A 292 18.75 -6.95 -9.44
C LEU A 292 18.97 -5.50 -9.02
N ASP A 293 19.31 -4.66 -10.00
CA ASP A 293 19.35 -3.21 -9.84
C ASP A 293 17.96 -2.63 -10.10
N VAL A 294 17.20 -2.45 -9.02
CA VAL A 294 15.89 -1.82 -9.06
C VAL A 294 16.11 -0.30 -8.99
N VAL A 295 16.27 0.33 -10.15
CA VAL A 295 16.53 1.77 -10.27
C VAL A 295 15.34 2.57 -9.73
N ALA A 296 15.62 3.59 -8.91
CA ALA A 296 14.65 4.54 -8.40
C ALA A 296 14.41 5.69 -9.40
N ASP A 297 13.19 6.24 -9.38
CA ASP A 297 12.82 7.40 -10.17
C ASP A 297 13.49 8.68 -9.61
N GLU A 298 14.27 9.39 -10.44
CA GLU A 298 15.01 10.62 -10.06
C GLU A 298 14.10 11.88 -9.90
N GLY A 299 12.78 11.69 -9.81
CA GLY A 299 11.79 12.75 -9.99
C GLY A 299 11.16 13.38 -8.75
N VAL A 300 11.42 12.92 -7.52
CA VAL A 300 10.60 13.32 -6.33
C VAL A 300 11.40 13.86 -5.14
N ASP A 301 12.68 14.18 -5.32
CA ASP A 301 13.59 14.61 -4.22
C ASP A 301 13.39 16.04 -3.71
N LYS A 302 12.29 16.71 -4.06
CA LYS A 302 11.98 18.04 -3.51
C LYS A 302 10.82 18.08 -2.53
N VAL A 303 10.14 16.97 -2.28
CA VAL A 303 8.94 17.02 -1.44
C VAL A 303 9.22 16.75 0.04
N HIS A 304 10.28 16.07 0.48
CA HIS A 304 10.33 15.59 1.89
C HIS A 304 11.58 16.04 2.67
N GLY A 305 11.40 17.02 3.55
CA GLY A 305 12.37 17.66 4.41
C GLY A 305 13.11 16.64 5.24
N LYS A 306 14.44 16.79 5.22
CA LYS A 306 15.40 16.05 6.06
C LYS A 306 15.13 14.54 6.22
N CYS A 307 14.84 13.85 5.12
CA CYS A 307 15.33 12.49 4.95
C CYS A 307 16.77 12.57 4.42
N SER A 308 17.72 13.05 5.24
CA SER A 308 19.15 12.93 4.90
C SER A 308 19.60 11.48 5.11
N GLY A 309 19.30 10.62 4.14
CA GLY A 309 19.80 9.25 4.08
C GLY A 309 19.34 8.56 2.81
N LYS A 310 20.20 8.55 1.78
CA LYS A 310 20.36 7.55 0.68
C LYS A 310 19.12 6.80 0.11
N ASP A 311 17.91 7.28 0.29
CA ASP A 311 16.67 6.57 -0.04
C ASP A 311 15.76 7.39 -0.97
N ASP A 312 16.35 7.94 -2.04
CA ASP A 312 15.61 8.39 -3.22
C ASP A 312 15.10 7.09 -3.90
N LYS A 313 13.87 6.63 -3.59
CA LYS A 313 13.42 5.26 -3.93
C LYS A 313 11.96 5.12 -4.37
N ILE A 314 11.76 4.30 -5.41
CA ILE A 314 10.52 3.54 -5.64
C ILE A 314 10.45 2.46 -4.55
N SER A 315 9.87 2.80 -3.40
CA SER A 315 9.86 1.94 -2.21
C SER A 315 8.46 1.84 -1.61
N SER A 316 8.15 0.73 -0.94
CA SER A 316 6.92 0.57 -0.13
C SER A 316 6.73 1.69 0.89
N THR A 317 7.80 2.36 1.31
CA THR A 317 7.71 3.58 2.14
C THR A 317 6.97 4.68 1.39
N LEU A 318 7.33 4.97 0.14
CA LEU A 318 6.66 6.00 -0.67
C LEU A 318 5.17 5.66 -0.87
N GLU A 319 4.84 4.40 -1.11
CA GLU A 319 3.44 3.97 -1.23
C GLU A 319 2.66 4.25 0.06
N ARG A 320 3.23 3.93 1.23
CA ARG A 320 2.61 4.27 2.52
C ARG A 320 2.49 5.77 2.76
N HIS A 321 3.44 6.58 2.30
CA HIS A 321 3.31 8.04 2.32
C HIS A 321 2.14 8.52 1.46
N LYS A 322 1.94 7.93 0.26
CA LYS A 322 0.81 8.27 -0.61
C LYS A 322 -0.54 7.97 0.03
N LEU A 323 -0.63 7.00 0.94
CA LEU A 323 -1.86 6.68 1.69
C LEU A 323 -2.26 7.78 2.68
N LEU A 324 -1.29 8.54 3.21
CA LEU A 324 -1.58 9.60 4.18
C LEU A 324 -2.49 10.68 3.56
N GLY A 325 -3.53 11.04 4.30
CA GLY A 325 -4.56 11.97 3.85
C GLY A 325 -5.47 11.42 2.74
N THR A 326 -5.41 10.13 2.38
CA THR A 326 -6.36 9.49 1.46
C THR A 326 -7.37 8.64 2.22
N LEU A 327 -8.42 8.22 1.51
CA LEU A 327 -9.42 7.31 2.06
C LEU A 327 -8.86 5.87 2.06
N LEU A 328 -8.54 5.35 3.24
CA LEU A 328 -8.03 4.00 3.46
C LEU A 328 -9.14 2.94 3.43
N LYS A 329 -10.36 3.34 3.83
CA LYS A 329 -11.51 2.47 3.95
C LYS A 329 -12.78 3.19 3.52
N PRO A 330 -13.74 2.48 2.89
CA PRO A 330 -15.03 3.07 2.54
C PRO A 330 -15.71 3.77 3.71
N VAL A 331 -16.38 4.89 3.42
CA VAL A 331 -17.14 5.68 4.39
C VAL A 331 -18.34 4.86 4.92
N ARG A 332 -18.71 5.04 6.19
CA ARG A 332 -19.96 4.47 6.72
C ARG A 332 -21.17 5.09 6.00
N LYS A 333 -22.22 4.30 5.71
CA LYS A 333 -23.40 4.77 4.96
C LYS A 333 -23.94 6.10 5.50
N ASP A 334 -24.21 7.02 4.59
CA ASP A 334 -24.70 8.37 4.87
C ASP A 334 -25.99 8.34 5.70
N LYS A 335 -26.02 9.14 6.77
CA LYS A 335 -27.16 9.26 7.71
C LYS A 335 -28.18 10.32 7.27
N GLY A 336 -27.98 10.94 6.10
CA GLY A 336 -28.95 11.83 5.44
C GLY A 336 -28.56 13.31 5.51
N LYS A 337 -29.06 14.08 4.54
CA LYS A 337 -28.64 15.46 4.20
C LYS A 337 -28.98 16.57 5.23
N GLN A 338 -29.53 16.25 6.39
CA GLN A 338 -30.01 17.27 7.36
C GLN A 338 -28.99 17.63 8.45
N GLN A 339 -27.76 17.09 8.40
CA GLN A 339 -26.70 17.40 9.37
C GLN A 339 -25.37 17.66 8.64
N PRO A 340 -24.46 18.46 9.23
CA PRO A 340 -23.10 18.57 8.73
C PRO A 340 -22.47 17.18 8.64
N TYR A 341 -21.55 16.99 7.70
CA TYR A 341 -20.77 15.78 7.62
C TYR A 341 -19.81 15.68 8.82
N ILE A 342 -19.92 14.61 9.59
CA ILE A 342 -19.22 14.45 10.87
C ILE A 342 -17.95 13.63 10.68
N ILE A 343 -16.81 14.22 11.03
CA ILE A 343 -15.53 13.53 11.12
C ILE A 343 -15.18 13.32 12.58
N GLY A 344 -15.10 12.08 13.03
CA GLY A 344 -14.54 11.73 14.33
C GLY A 344 -13.02 11.78 14.24
N LEU A 345 -12.39 12.78 14.87
CA LEU A 345 -10.93 12.92 14.90
C LEU A 345 -10.39 12.38 16.22
N THR A 346 -9.52 11.38 16.12
CA THR A 346 -8.90 10.74 17.27
C THR A 346 -7.40 10.55 17.09
N GLY A 347 -6.70 10.19 18.15
CA GLY A 347 -5.26 9.96 18.13
C GLY A 347 -4.71 9.66 19.50
N GLY A 348 -3.57 8.95 19.53
CA GLY A 348 -2.85 8.67 20.77
C GLY A 348 -2.33 9.94 21.44
N ILE A 349 -1.90 9.82 22.69
CA ILE A 349 -1.20 10.91 23.38
C ILE A 349 -0.03 11.45 22.53
N ALA A 350 0.12 12.77 22.49
CA ALA A 350 1.15 13.48 21.71
C ALA A 350 1.15 13.27 20.18
N SER A 351 0.07 12.72 19.62
CA SER A 351 -0.10 12.50 18.17
C SER A 351 -0.33 13.77 17.33
N GLY A 352 -0.41 14.95 17.93
CA GLY A 352 -0.60 16.22 17.19
C GLY A 352 -2.05 16.55 16.80
N LYS A 353 -3.04 15.82 17.35
CA LYS A 353 -4.49 16.04 17.13
C LYS A 353 -4.92 17.51 17.14
N SER A 354 -4.51 18.28 18.15
CA SER A 354 -4.88 19.70 18.27
C SER A 354 -4.36 20.58 17.13
N SER A 355 -3.17 20.27 16.58
CA SER A 355 -2.63 20.97 15.40
C SER A 355 -3.46 20.70 14.15
N VAL A 356 -3.88 19.45 13.97
CA VAL A 356 -4.78 19.04 12.88
C VAL A 356 -6.16 19.70 13.02
N CYS A 357 -6.74 19.74 14.22
CA CYS A 357 -7.98 20.46 14.50
C CYS A 357 -7.88 21.94 14.11
N GLN A 358 -6.80 22.60 14.49
CA GLN A 358 -6.59 24.02 14.17
C GLN A 358 -6.52 24.25 12.66
N ARG A 359 -5.84 23.37 11.93
CA ARG A 359 -5.80 23.45 10.46
C ARG A 359 -7.17 23.24 9.83
N LEU A 360 -7.90 22.20 10.24
CA LEU A 360 -9.25 21.92 9.71
C LEU A 360 -10.21 23.07 9.97
N LYS A 361 -10.13 23.69 11.15
CA LYS A 361 -10.88 24.90 11.48
C LYS A 361 -10.56 26.05 10.51
N GLY A 362 -9.28 26.25 10.20
CA GLY A 362 -8.84 27.24 9.22
C GLY A 362 -9.28 26.95 7.78
N LEU A 363 -9.62 25.70 7.46
CA LEU A 363 -10.17 25.27 6.16
C LEU A 363 -11.70 25.36 6.09
N GLY A 364 -12.38 25.74 7.18
CA GLY A 364 -13.82 25.97 7.23
C GLY A 364 -14.63 24.90 7.99
N ALA A 365 -13.99 23.95 8.67
CA ALA A 365 -14.70 22.98 9.51
C ALA A 365 -15.09 23.58 10.87
N ALA A 366 -16.29 23.23 11.37
CA ALA A 366 -16.60 23.39 12.79
C ALA A 366 -15.80 22.36 13.60
N VAL A 367 -15.41 22.69 14.84
CA VAL A 367 -14.66 21.78 15.72
C VAL A 367 -15.29 21.74 17.09
N ILE A 368 -15.68 20.55 17.52
CA ILE A 368 -16.23 20.24 18.85
C ILE A 368 -15.14 19.54 19.65
N ASN A 369 -14.71 20.14 20.76
CA ASN A 369 -13.72 19.54 21.65
C ASN A 369 -14.40 18.72 22.75
N CYS A 370 -14.38 17.39 22.62
CA CYS A 370 -15.04 16.50 23.59
C CYS A 370 -14.38 16.52 24.97
N ASP A 371 -13.09 16.85 25.08
CA ASP A 371 -12.42 16.98 26.37
C ASP A 371 -12.95 18.20 27.13
N GLN A 372 -13.23 19.31 26.41
CA GLN A 372 -13.89 20.50 26.97
C GLN A 372 -15.35 20.21 27.36
N LEU A 373 -16.10 19.51 26.50
CA LEU A 373 -17.46 19.07 26.82
C LEU A 373 -17.49 18.14 28.04
N GLY A 374 -16.46 17.32 28.23
CA GLY A 374 -16.28 16.51 29.43
C GLY A 374 -16.31 17.33 30.71
N HIS A 375 -15.69 18.51 30.73
CA HIS A 375 -15.75 19.40 31.89
C HIS A 375 -17.14 20.03 32.09
N GLN A 376 -17.86 20.28 31.01
CA GLN A 376 -19.20 20.86 31.06
C GLN A 376 -20.24 19.83 31.52
N ALA A 377 -20.08 18.56 31.14
CA ALA A 377 -21.02 17.47 31.40
C ALA A 377 -21.34 17.26 32.89
N TYR A 378 -20.40 17.59 33.79
CA TYR A 378 -20.58 17.49 35.24
C TYR A 378 -20.52 18.85 35.94
N THR A 379 -20.89 19.93 35.28
CA THR A 379 -21.11 21.22 35.96
C THR A 379 -22.35 21.16 36.88
N PRO A 380 -22.42 21.99 37.94
CA PRO A 380 -23.59 22.01 38.82
C PRO A 380 -24.90 22.17 38.04
N GLY A 381 -25.89 21.35 38.36
CA GLY A 381 -27.18 21.30 37.66
C GLY A 381 -27.28 20.24 36.57
N GLN A 382 -26.16 19.65 36.14
CA GLN A 382 -26.16 18.54 35.18
C GLN A 382 -26.42 17.19 35.83
N LYS A 383 -26.90 16.23 35.04
CA LYS A 383 -27.16 14.85 35.51
C LYS A 383 -25.89 14.13 35.94
N ALA A 384 -24.79 14.25 35.21
CA ALA A 384 -23.52 13.61 35.60
C ALA A 384 -22.99 14.15 36.93
N TYR A 385 -23.21 15.43 37.25
CA TYR A 385 -22.79 16.02 38.51
C TYR A 385 -23.43 15.31 39.71
N GLN A 386 -24.74 15.05 39.65
CA GLN A 386 -25.47 14.36 40.71
C GLN A 386 -25.03 12.89 40.85
N GLU A 387 -24.88 12.18 39.73
CA GLU A 387 -24.43 10.79 39.73
C GLU A 387 -22.99 10.65 40.21
N ILE A 388 -22.10 11.60 39.88
CA ILE A 388 -20.72 11.59 40.41
C ILE A 388 -20.74 11.72 41.95
N ILE A 389 -21.50 12.66 42.50
CA ILE A 389 -21.56 12.85 43.97
C ILE A 389 -22.13 11.62 44.67
N LYS A 390 -23.16 11.00 44.07
CA LYS A 390 -23.79 9.80 44.61
C LYS A 390 -22.82 8.61 44.68
N ASN A 391 -21.96 8.45 43.69
CA ASN A 391 -21.06 7.29 43.57
C ASN A 391 -19.67 7.52 44.20
N PHE A 392 -19.16 8.75 44.17
CA PHE A 392 -17.81 9.12 44.61
C PHE A 392 -17.78 10.00 45.87
N GLY A 393 -18.94 10.24 46.47
CA GLY A 393 -19.08 10.98 47.72
C GLY A 393 -19.02 12.51 47.56
N LYS A 394 -19.09 13.22 48.69
CA LYS A 394 -19.06 14.70 48.71
C LYS A 394 -17.64 15.25 48.76
N GLU A 395 -16.66 14.41 49.09
CA GLU A 395 -15.23 14.71 49.12
C GLU A 395 -14.66 15.09 47.74
N VAL A 396 -15.35 14.71 46.66
CA VAL A 396 -14.98 15.12 45.29
C VAL A 396 -15.55 16.49 44.91
N ILE A 397 -16.15 17.23 45.84
CA ILE A 397 -16.66 18.58 45.63
C ILE A 397 -15.72 19.59 46.29
N THR A 398 -15.45 20.70 45.61
CA THR A 398 -14.74 21.86 46.15
C THR A 398 -15.65 22.73 47.03
N GLU A 399 -15.09 23.63 47.82
CA GLU A 399 -15.85 24.59 48.64
C GLU A 399 -16.84 25.43 47.80
N ASN A 400 -16.50 25.66 46.53
CA ASN A 400 -17.32 26.44 45.59
C ASN A 400 -18.40 25.59 44.89
N GLY A 401 -18.62 24.34 45.32
CA GLY A 401 -19.63 23.45 44.76
C GLY A 401 -19.25 22.79 43.43
N MET A 402 -18.03 22.98 42.92
CA MET A 402 -17.57 22.35 41.67
C MET A 402 -16.87 21.01 41.93
N ILE A 403 -16.87 20.11 40.95
CA ILE A 403 -16.10 18.86 41.04
C ILE A 403 -14.60 19.14 41.15
N ASN A 404 -13.98 18.61 42.21
CA ASN A 404 -12.53 18.61 42.41
C ASN A 404 -11.89 17.53 41.53
N ARG A 405 -11.50 17.92 40.31
CA ARG A 405 -10.87 17.03 39.32
C ARG A 405 -9.59 16.36 39.82
N ARG A 406 -8.83 16.99 40.72
CA ARG A 406 -7.62 16.40 41.29
C ARG A 406 -7.98 15.24 42.23
N THR A 407 -8.95 15.45 43.13
CA THR A 407 -9.43 14.40 44.05
C THR A 407 -10.11 13.28 43.30
N LEU A 408 -11.05 13.60 42.39
CA LEU A 408 -11.73 12.61 41.57
C LEU A 408 -10.74 11.80 40.73
N GLY A 409 -9.77 12.49 40.10
CA GLY A 409 -8.69 11.87 39.34
C GLY A 409 -7.89 10.86 40.18
N ALA A 410 -7.50 11.22 41.39
CA ALA A 410 -6.77 10.31 42.29
C ALA A 410 -7.56 9.03 42.60
N ILE A 411 -8.88 9.14 42.81
CA ILE A 411 -9.77 7.99 43.06
C ILE A 411 -9.85 7.10 41.83
N VAL A 412 -10.18 7.67 40.65
CA VAL A 412 -10.42 6.87 39.45
C VAL A 412 -9.15 6.30 38.82
N PHE A 413 -8.00 6.97 38.95
CA PHE A 413 -6.73 6.43 38.45
C PHE A 413 -6.09 5.39 39.38
N ALA A 414 -6.55 5.31 40.65
CA ALA A 414 -6.15 4.26 41.57
C ALA A 414 -6.95 2.96 41.38
N ASP A 415 -8.19 3.03 40.89
CA ASP A 415 -9.06 1.86 40.68
C ASP A 415 -9.72 1.86 39.28
N LYS A 416 -9.37 0.84 38.48
CA LYS A 416 -9.92 0.65 37.13
C LYS A 416 -11.45 0.52 37.13
N LYS A 417 -12.07 -0.07 38.16
CA LYS A 417 -13.54 -0.17 38.26
C LYS A 417 -14.18 1.19 38.43
N MET A 418 -13.55 2.06 39.23
CA MET A 418 -13.99 3.43 39.46
C MET A 418 -13.85 4.29 38.20
N LEU A 419 -12.77 4.11 37.43
CA LEU A 419 -12.65 4.76 36.12
C LEU A 419 -13.74 4.33 35.15
N THR A 420 -14.03 3.02 35.08
CA THR A 420 -15.14 2.51 34.24
C THR A 420 -16.47 3.10 34.66
N LEU A 421 -16.76 3.17 35.97
CA LEU A 421 -17.99 3.77 36.49
C LEU A 421 -18.10 5.25 36.13
N LEU A 422 -17.01 6.02 36.28
CA LEU A 422 -17.00 7.43 35.90
C LEU A 422 -17.28 7.59 34.39
N ASN A 423 -16.63 6.79 33.55
CA ASN A 423 -16.83 6.83 32.10
C ASN A 423 -18.28 6.49 31.72
N GLN A 424 -18.90 5.50 32.37
CA GLN A 424 -20.31 5.15 32.15
C GLN A 424 -21.28 6.28 32.50
N ILE A 425 -20.94 7.11 33.50
CA ILE A 425 -21.75 8.27 33.89
C ILE A 425 -21.52 9.44 32.91
N VAL A 426 -20.27 9.71 32.56
CA VAL A 426 -19.89 10.96 31.88
C VAL A 426 -20.00 10.85 30.36
N TRP A 427 -19.61 9.73 29.75
CA TRP A 427 -19.57 9.61 28.28
C TRP A 427 -20.92 9.80 27.59
N PRO A 428 -22.05 9.26 28.09
CA PRO A 428 -23.36 9.51 27.49
C PRO A 428 -23.75 10.99 27.49
N GLU A 429 -23.39 11.71 28.57
CA GLU A 429 -23.70 13.13 28.72
C GLU A 429 -22.81 14.00 27.81
N ILE A 430 -21.52 13.64 27.63
CA ILE A 430 -20.66 14.28 26.62
C ILE A 430 -21.25 14.12 25.22
N LEU A 431 -21.69 12.90 24.87
CA LEU A 431 -22.24 12.63 23.55
C LEU A 431 -23.53 13.40 23.29
N LEU A 432 -24.37 13.59 24.32
CA LEU A 432 -25.56 14.42 24.24
C LEU A 432 -25.22 15.88 23.94
N LEU A 433 -24.26 16.45 24.67
CA LEU A 433 -23.78 17.82 24.43
C LEU A 433 -23.17 17.97 23.02
N ALA A 434 -22.36 17.00 22.59
CA ALA A 434 -21.77 17.00 21.25
C ALA A 434 -22.84 16.97 20.16
N LYS A 435 -23.89 16.14 20.29
CA LYS A 435 -25.00 16.10 19.34
C LYS A 435 -25.77 17.43 19.26
N ALA A 436 -25.95 18.10 20.39
CA ALA A 436 -26.56 19.42 20.42
C ALA A 436 -25.70 20.47 19.70
N GLU A 437 -24.38 20.45 19.90
CA GLU A 437 -23.46 21.34 19.17
C GLU A 437 -23.42 21.03 17.67
N ILE A 438 -23.43 19.76 17.27
CA ILE A 438 -23.52 19.34 15.86
C ILE A 438 -24.77 19.91 15.20
N ALA A 439 -25.93 19.79 15.85
CA ALA A 439 -27.18 20.32 15.32
C ALA A 439 -27.12 21.84 15.15
N LYS A 440 -26.59 22.55 16.15
CA LYS A 440 -26.39 24.00 16.08
C LYS A 440 -25.46 24.41 14.93
N TYR A 441 -24.34 23.71 14.74
CA TYR A 441 -23.46 24.01 13.60
C TYR A 441 -24.13 23.75 12.25
N GLY A 442 -25.04 22.77 12.17
CA GLY A 442 -25.90 22.58 11.00
C GLY A 442 -26.80 23.78 10.73
N GLU A 443 -27.44 24.34 11.76
CA GLU A 443 -28.25 25.56 11.67
C GLU A 443 -27.41 26.79 11.27
N ASP A 444 -26.18 26.88 11.76
CA ASP A 444 -25.21 27.93 11.44
C ASP A 444 -24.61 27.78 10.02
N GLY A 445 -25.00 26.75 9.25
CA GLY A 445 -24.62 26.56 7.86
C GLY A 445 -23.26 25.88 7.63
N PHE A 446 -22.71 25.22 8.65
CA PHE A 446 -21.49 24.42 8.46
C PHE A 446 -21.79 23.14 7.69
N ASN A 447 -20.96 22.84 6.69
CA ASN A 447 -21.07 21.59 5.92
C ASN A 447 -20.30 20.42 6.57
N VAL A 448 -19.28 20.71 7.38
CA VAL A 448 -18.41 19.71 8.00
C VAL A 448 -18.16 20.06 9.46
N CYS A 449 -18.29 19.05 10.33
CA CYS A 449 -18.03 19.16 11.77
C CYS A 449 -17.02 18.11 12.21
N ILE A 450 -15.99 18.54 12.94
CA ILE A 450 -14.97 17.67 13.54
C ILE A 450 -15.35 17.39 14.99
N LEU A 451 -15.58 16.13 15.32
CA LEU A 451 -15.73 15.65 16.68
C LEU A 451 -14.34 15.25 17.21
N ASP A 452 -13.70 16.16 17.93
CA ASP A 452 -12.35 15.99 18.46
C ASP A 452 -12.36 15.22 19.79
N ALA A 453 -12.03 13.92 19.75
CA ALA A 453 -12.11 13.03 20.91
C ALA A 453 -10.93 12.04 21.00
N ALA A 454 -10.16 12.12 22.09
CA ALA A 454 -9.06 11.18 22.36
C ALA A 454 -9.55 9.73 22.59
N VAL A 455 -10.75 9.58 23.16
CA VAL A 455 -11.39 8.29 23.48
C VAL A 455 -12.50 7.91 22.49
N LEU A 456 -12.46 8.45 21.26
CA LEU A 456 -13.53 8.29 20.27
C LEU A 456 -13.95 6.82 20.07
N LEU A 457 -12.96 5.93 19.90
CA LEU A 457 -13.18 4.50 19.63
C LEU A 457 -13.51 3.74 20.91
N GLU A 458 -12.80 4.04 21.99
CA GLU A 458 -13.01 3.43 23.30
C GLU A 458 -14.42 3.71 23.85
N ALA A 459 -14.99 4.87 23.51
CA ALA A 459 -16.33 5.30 23.92
C ALA A 459 -17.44 4.95 22.92
N GLY A 460 -17.12 4.34 21.77
CA GLY A 460 -18.08 4.02 20.71
C GLY A 460 -18.73 5.25 20.05
N TRP A 461 -18.04 6.39 20.06
CA TRP A 461 -18.55 7.64 19.48
C TRP A 461 -18.32 7.75 17.98
N ASP A 462 -17.50 6.87 17.41
CA ASP A 462 -17.34 6.69 15.97
C ASP A 462 -18.66 6.31 15.28
N ASP A 463 -19.62 5.75 16.00
CA ASP A 463 -20.99 5.52 15.51
C ASP A 463 -21.69 6.81 15.11
N VAL A 464 -21.34 7.96 15.69
CA VAL A 464 -21.92 9.27 15.32
C VAL A 464 -21.22 9.87 14.10
N ALA A 465 -19.99 9.44 13.79
CA ALA A 465 -19.22 9.96 12.68
C ALA A 465 -19.54 9.28 11.34
N ASN A 466 -19.46 10.05 10.24
CA ASN A 466 -19.44 9.51 8.88
C ASN A 466 -18.08 8.88 8.56
N GLU A 467 -17.01 9.54 9.03
CA GLU A 467 -15.62 9.08 8.89
C GLU A 467 -14.84 9.22 10.18
N VAL A 468 -13.95 8.26 10.44
CA VAL A 468 -12.95 8.33 11.50
C VAL A 468 -11.61 8.76 10.90
N TRP A 469 -11.08 9.88 11.38
CA TRP A 469 -9.74 10.36 11.04
C TRP A 469 -8.82 10.12 12.23
N VAL A 470 -7.64 9.57 11.97
CA VAL A 470 -6.66 9.22 13.01
C VAL A 470 -5.39 10.01 12.81
N THR A 471 -4.98 10.75 13.85
CA THR A 471 -3.63 11.30 13.96
C THR A 471 -2.73 10.35 14.72
N PHE A 472 -1.53 10.08 14.21
CA PHE A 472 -0.57 9.22 14.89
C PHE A 472 0.88 9.69 14.70
N VAL A 473 1.74 9.17 15.57
CA VAL A 473 3.20 9.17 15.44
C VAL A 473 3.73 7.83 15.99
N PRO A 474 4.92 7.39 15.60
CA PRO A 474 5.59 6.24 16.21
C PRO A 474 5.68 6.36 17.73
N GLN A 475 5.64 5.23 18.44
CA GLN A 475 5.65 5.22 19.91
C GLN A 475 6.86 5.94 20.52
N ASP A 476 8.04 5.80 19.91
CA ASP A 476 9.26 6.45 20.41
C ASP A 476 9.17 7.98 20.30
N GLU A 477 8.53 8.49 19.23
CA GLU A 477 8.26 9.92 19.05
C GLU A 477 7.20 10.42 20.03
N ALA A 478 6.12 9.66 20.24
CA ALA A 478 5.12 9.99 21.25
C ALA A 478 5.75 10.10 22.65
N LEU A 479 6.64 9.15 23.00
CA LEU A 479 7.37 9.18 24.26
C LEU A 479 8.25 10.42 24.38
N SER A 480 9.04 10.73 23.35
CA SER A 480 9.89 11.93 23.28
C SER A 480 9.08 13.22 23.52
N ARG A 481 7.92 13.35 22.87
CA ARG A 481 7.00 14.49 23.03
C ARG A 481 6.39 14.59 24.42
N ILE A 482 6.05 13.46 25.06
CA ILE A 482 5.51 13.46 26.42
C ILE A 482 6.60 13.93 27.41
N LEU A 483 7.82 13.41 27.29
CA LEU A 483 8.93 13.75 28.17
C LEU A 483 9.29 15.24 28.09
N SER A 484 9.32 15.79 26.87
CA SER A 484 9.63 17.22 26.64
C SER A 484 8.54 18.18 27.10
N ARG A 485 7.25 17.80 26.97
CA ARG A 485 6.12 18.69 27.27
C ARG A 485 5.58 18.57 28.69
N ASP A 486 5.44 17.34 29.19
CA ASP A 486 4.60 17.05 30.37
C ASP A 486 5.42 16.90 31.67
N GLY A 487 6.76 16.92 31.60
CA GLY A 487 7.64 16.80 32.77
C GLY A 487 7.49 15.46 33.54
N LEU A 488 6.91 14.45 32.89
CA LEU A 488 6.66 13.13 33.48
C LEU A 488 7.92 12.28 33.46
N SER A 489 8.00 11.30 34.39
CA SER A 489 9.01 10.25 34.25
C SER A 489 8.69 9.33 33.05
N GLU A 490 9.71 8.69 32.50
CA GLU A 490 9.54 7.74 31.39
C GLU A 490 8.56 6.62 31.73
N GLU A 491 8.61 6.12 32.97
CA GLU A 491 7.70 5.07 33.45
C GLU A 491 6.24 5.55 33.46
N GLN A 492 5.98 6.77 33.92
CA GLN A 492 4.64 7.37 33.91
C GLN A 492 4.15 7.59 32.49
N ALA A 493 5.01 8.08 31.58
CA ALA A 493 4.68 8.26 30.17
C ALA A 493 4.30 6.94 29.50
N ARG A 494 5.12 5.89 29.69
CA ARG A 494 4.84 4.54 29.15
C ARG A 494 3.56 3.95 29.73
N LYS A 495 3.29 4.14 31.03
CA LYS A 495 2.04 3.68 31.66
C LYS A 495 0.81 4.34 31.03
N ARG A 496 0.87 5.65 30.74
CA ARG A 496 -0.21 6.37 30.05
C ARG A 496 -0.40 5.86 28.62
N MET A 497 0.67 5.71 27.86
CA MET A 497 0.60 5.19 26.49
C MET A 497 -0.02 3.79 26.45
N LYS A 498 0.39 2.89 27.35
CA LYS A 498 -0.16 1.52 27.45
C LYS A 498 -1.62 1.45 27.90
N SER A 499 -2.15 2.51 28.49
CA SER A 499 -3.55 2.54 28.94
C SER A 499 -4.54 2.85 27.81
N GLN A 500 -4.05 3.34 26.68
CA GLN A 500 -4.85 3.61 25.49
C GLN A 500 -4.73 2.46 24.49
N ILE A 501 -5.69 2.33 23.59
CA ILE A 501 -5.57 1.41 22.44
C ILE A 501 -4.31 1.75 21.61
N SER A 502 -3.80 0.80 20.83
CA SER A 502 -2.57 0.96 20.04
C SER A 502 -2.79 1.82 18.78
N ASN A 503 -1.71 2.18 18.07
CA ASN A 503 -1.84 2.84 16.76
C ASN A 503 -2.48 1.89 15.75
N GLU A 504 -2.11 0.61 15.77
CA GLU A 504 -2.66 -0.43 14.91
C GLU A 504 -4.17 -0.58 15.11
N GLU A 505 -4.63 -0.61 16.37
CA GLU A 505 -6.07 -0.69 16.69
C GLU A 505 -6.83 0.55 16.19
N ARG A 506 -6.25 1.76 16.32
CA ARG A 506 -6.87 2.99 15.80
C ARG A 506 -6.94 3.00 14.28
N LEU A 507 -5.84 2.68 13.62
CA LEU A 507 -5.73 2.71 12.16
C LEU A 507 -6.60 1.62 11.51
N ALA A 508 -6.83 0.51 12.22
CA ALA A 508 -7.82 -0.48 11.81
C ALA A 508 -9.25 0.08 11.75
N GLN A 509 -9.57 1.18 12.43
CA GLN A 509 -10.87 1.86 12.34
C GLN A 509 -10.83 3.14 11.49
N ALA A 510 -9.65 3.56 11.01
CA ALA A 510 -9.48 4.82 10.30
C ALA A 510 -10.03 4.75 8.87
N ASN A 511 -10.80 5.77 8.50
CA ASN A 511 -11.07 6.13 7.11
C ASN A 511 -9.92 6.95 6.52
N VAL A 512 -9.31 7.83 7.32
CA VAL A 512 -8.16 8.65 6.90
C VAL A 512 -7.10 8.64 8.01
N ALA A 513 -5.84 8.48 7.63
CA ALA A 513 -4.70 8.58 8.55
C ALA A 513 -3.84 9.81 8.25
N ILE A 514 -3.40 10.48 9.32
CA ILE A 514 -2.50 11.65 9.29
C ILE A 514 -1.34 11.37 10.23
N CYS A 515 -0.12 11.40 9.72
CA CYS A 515 1.09 11.22 10.51
C CYS A 515 1.72 12.59 10.79
N THR A 516 1.91 12.92 12.07
CA THR A 516 2.49 14.21 12.49
C THR A 516 3.96 14.11 12.86
N LEU A 517 4.67 13.08 12.35
CA LEU A 517 6.05 12.78 12.69
C LEU A 517 7.04 13.86 12.20
N TRP A 518 6.85 14.34 10.98
CA TRP A 518 7.75 15.29 10.32
C TRP A 518 7.42 16.75 10.68
N GLU A 519 8.13 17.68 10.03
CA GLU A 519 7.92 19.10 10.18
C GLU A 519 6.45 19.49 9.95
N PRO A 520 5.94 20.55 10.62
CA PRO A 520 4.53 20.92 10.57
C PRO A 520 3.95 21.02 9.16
N GLU A 521 4.74 21.51 8.20
CA GLU A 521 4.39 21.66 6.79
C GLU A 521 3.91 20.35 6.17
N TYR A 522 4.56 19.22 6.49
CA TYR A 522 4.15 17.88 6.03
C TYR A 522 2.78 17.49 6.54
N THR A 523 2.51 17.80 7.81
CA THR A 523 1.20 17.55 8.40
C THR A 523 0.15 18.41 7.68
N GLN A 524 0.49 19.66 7.37
CA GLN A 524 -0.42 20.57 6.66
C GLN A 524 -0.76 20.07 5.25
N GLU A 525 0.21 19.56 4.51
CA GLU A 525 -0.02 18.98 3.18
C GLU A 525 -0.96 17.78 3.24
N GLN A 526 -0.75 16.86 4.19
CA GLN A 526 -1.64 15.72 4.42
C GLN A 526 -3.07 16.18 4.74
N VAL A 527 -3.24 17.17 5.61
CA VAL A 527 -4.57 17.70 5.99
C VAL A 527 -5.25 18.39 4.80
N VAL A 528 -4.52 19.19 4.02
CA VAL A 528 -5.08 19.84 2.81
C VAL A 528 -5.51 18.80 1.78
N LYS A 529 -4.69 17.77 1.55
CA LYS A 529 -5.02 16.66 0.66
C LYS A 529 -6.29 15.94 1.13
N ALA A 530 -6.36 15.59 2.41
CA ALA A 530 -7.53 14.94 3.01
C ALA A 530 -8.79 15.80 2.88
N TRP A 531 -8.67 17.11 3.14
CA TRP A 531 -9.77 18.07 3.00
C TRP A 531 -10.24 18.19 1.55
N LYS A 532 -9.33 18.32 0.58
CA LYS A 532 -9.69 18.40 -0.84
C LYS A 532 -10.42 17.13 -1.31
N LEU A 533 -9.92 15.96 -0.93
CA LEU A 533 -10.56 14.68 -1.26
C LEU A 533 -11.92 14.54 -0.57
N LEU A 534 -12.07 15.09 0.64
CA LEU A 534 -13.36 15.13 1.35
C LEU A 534 -14.37 15.97 0.58
N GLN A 535 -14.03 17.21 0.24
CA GLN A 535 -14.91 18.10 -0.50
C GLN A 535 -15.34 17.52 -1.87
N ALA A 536 -14.50 16.68 -2.49
CA ALA A 536 -14.85 16.02 -3.76
C ALA A 536 -15.86 14.86 -3.63
N ARG A 537 -16.08 14.33 -2.41
CA ARG A 537 -16.99 13.20 -2.15
C ARG A 537 -18.21 13.57 -1.29
N LEU A 538 -18.28 14.81 -0.80
CA LEU A 538 -19.50 15.43 -0.27
C LEU A 538 -20.38 15.89 -1.44
#